data_AF-A0A925EZ49-F1
#
_entry.id   AF-A0A925EZ49-F1
#
_cell.length_a   1.000
_cell.length_b   1.000
_cell.length_c   1.000
_cell.angle_alpha   90.00
_cell.angle_beta   90.00
_cell.angle_gamma   90.00
#
_symmetry.space_group_name_H-M   'P 1'
#
loop_
_entity.id
_entity.type
_entity.pdbx_description
1 polymer ?
#
loop_
_entity_poly.entity_id
_entity_poly.type
_entity_poly.pdbx_seq_one_letter_code
_entity_poly.pdbx_strand_id
1 'polypeptide(L)'
;MSELKWSYDEFLAFLLIYIANVDMDFSEEEKALISKNVGEPTYSKMVITYDSMSDYKAYETILSYKEVYYPTPEQKAELIEKMKDLFDADADFNIMEKELLHFLDKMM
;
A
#
# COMPACT_ATOMS: atom_id res chain seq x y z
N MET A 1 13.85 -16.82 11.76
CA MET A 1 12.88 -15.92 12.42
C MET A 1 13.08 -14.55 11.82
N SER A 2 12.34 -14.23 10.76
CA SER A 2 12.40 -12.91 10.14
C SER A 2 11.62 -11.96 11.03
N GLU A 3 12.32 -11.08 11.74
CA GLU A 3 11.68 -9.94 12.41
C GLU A 3 10.94 -9.15 11.33
N LEU A 4 9.61 -9.16 11.38
CA LEU A 4 8.78 -8.28 10.57
C LEU A 4 9.16 -6.84 10.94
N LYS A 5 10.00 -6.22 10.11
CA LYS A 5 10.51 -4.87 10.35
C LYS A 5 9.41 -3.82 10.23
N TRP A 6 8.37 -4.11 9.46
CA TRP A 6 7.24 -3.21 9.25
C TRP A 6 5.99 -3.80 9.88
N SER A 7 5.30 -2.94 10.60
CA SER A 7 3.91 -3.15 11.00
C SER A 7 2.99 -3.23 9.77
N TYR A 8 1.79 -3.75 9.99
CA TYR A 8 0.78 -3.87 8.96
C TYR A 8 0.47 -2.51 8.31
N ASP A 9 0.33 -1.45 9.10
CA ASP A 9 0.06 -0.09 8.61
C ASP A 9 1.22 0.50 7.81
N GLU A 10 2.46 0.21 8.20
CA GLU A 10 3.67 0.59 7.45
C GLU A 10 3.72 -0.12 6.09
N PHE A 11 3.42 -1.42 6.06
CA PHE A 11 3.34 -2.18 4.81
C PHE A 11 2.22 -1.64 3.90
N LEU A 12 1.05 -1.33 4.46
CA LEU A 12 -0.07 -0.72 3.74
C LEU A 12 0.33 0.62 3.11
N ALA A 13 0.92 1.50 3.91
CA ALA A 13 1.40 2.80 3.44
C ALA A 13 2.42 2.64 2.31
N PHE A 14 3.38 1.71 2.47
CA PHE A 14 4.38 1.42 1.47
C PHE A 14 3.77 0.89 0.16
N LEU A 15 2.81 -0.02 0.25
CA LEU A 15 2.09 -0.56 -0.91
C LEU A 15 1.33 0.55 -1.66
N LEU A 16 0.63 1.42 -0.95
CA LEU A 16 -0.10 2.55 -1.54
C LEU A 16 0.84 3.55 -2.21
N ILE A 17 1.97 3.88 -1.58
CA ILE A 17 3.00 4.75 -2.17
C ILE A 17 3.57 4.14 -3.44
N TYR A 18 3.82 2.83 -3.44
CA TYR A 18 4.32 2.12 -4.61
C TYR A 18 3.32 2.19 -5.77
N ILE A 19 2.04 1.88 -5.51
CA ILE A 19 0.99 1.96 -6.53
C ILE A 19 0.83 3.40 -7.04
N ALA A 20 0.83 4.38 -6.13
CA ALA A 20 0.73 5.79 -6.49
C ALA A 20 1.90 6.31 -7.34
N ASN A 21 3.08 5.69 -7.24
CA ASN A 21 4.23 6.01 -8.09
C ASN A 21 4.23 5.24 -9.41
N VAL A 22 3.79 3.98 -9.41
CA VAL A 22 3.77 3.12 -10.60
C VAL A 22 2.65 3.51 -11.56
N ASP A 23 1.48 3.86 -11.04
CA ASP A 23 0.31 4.17 -11.86
C ASP A 23 0.30 5.63 -12.35
N MET A 24 1.11 6.52 -11.74
CA MET A 24 1.25 7.96 -12.09
C MET A 24 -0.04 8.81 -12.12
N ASP A 25 -1.23 8.20 -12.01
CA ASP A 25 -2.54 8.85 -12.09
C ASP A 25 -3.05 9.36 -10.73
N PHE A 26 -2.34 9.08 -9.64
CA PHE A 26 -2.75 9.48 -8.30
C PHE A 26 -2.67 11.00 -8.11
N SER A 27 -3.81 11.57 -7.71
CA SER A 27 -3.91 12.97 -7.34
C SER A 27 -3.15 13.28 -6.03
N GLU A 28 -2.74 14.54 -5.86
CA GLU A 28 -2.12 14.98 -4.60
C GLU A 28 -3.09 14.86 -3.40
N GLU A 29 -4.39 14.98 -3.66
CA GLU A 29 -5.45 14.80 -2.65
C GLU A 29 -5.48 13.37 -2.12
N GLU A 30 -5.33 12.37 -3.00
CA GLU A 30 -5.25 10.96 -2.61
C GLU A 30 -4.00 10.66 -1.78
N LYS A 31 -2.85 11.24 -2.15
CA LYS A 31 -1.61 11.12 -1.36
C LYS A 31 -1.76 11.73 0.03
N ALA A 32 -2.47 12.86 0.12
CA ALA A 32 -2.78 13.50 1.39
C ALA A 32 -3.72 12.64 2.25
N LEU A 33 -4.71 11.97 1.63
CA LEU A 33 -5.60 11.02 2.32
C LEU A 33 -4.84 9.81 2.88
N ILE A 34 -3.90 9.24 2.12
CA ILE A 34 -3.03 8.16 2.60
C ILE A 34 -2.26 8.64 3.82
N SER A 35 -1.59 9.80 3.71
CA SER A 35 -0.82 10.40 4.81
C SER A 35 -1.67 10.64 6.05
N LYS A 36 -2.90 11.13 5.90
CA LYS A 36 -3.85 11.37 7.00
C LYS A 36 -4.29 10.08 7.69
N ASN A 37 -4.48 8.99 6.94
CA ASN A 37 -4.97 7.71 7.46
C ASN A 37 -3.88 6.85 8.11
N VAL A 38 -2.73 6.68 7.45
CA VAL A 38 -1.59 5.89 7.97
C VAL A 38 -0.75 6.68 8.98
N GLY A 39 -0.96 7.99 9.05
CA GLY A 39 -0.19 8.96 9.81
C GLY A 39 0.96 9.54 8.98
N GLU A 40 1.05 10.87 9.00
CA GLU A 40 2.11 11.63 8.34
C GLU A 40 3.54 11.11 8.63
N PRO A 41 3.92 10.75 9.89
CA PRO A 41 5.26 10.20 10.14
C PRO A 41 5.48 8.84 9.48
N THR A 42 4.44 7.99 9.41
CA THR A 42 4.50 6.67 8.76
C THR A 42 4.63 6.84 7.25
N TYR A 43 3.78 7.68 6.66
CA TYR A 43 3.81 7.99 5.24
C TYR A 43 5.16 8.53 4.81
N SER A 44 5.66 9.57 5.50
CA SER A 44 6.96 10.18 5.19
C SER A 44 8.11 9.17 5.31
N LYS A 45 8.11 8.34 6.35
CA LYS A 45 9.10 7.27 6.53
C LYS A 45 9.06 6.28 5.38
N MET A 46 7.87 5.87 4.93
CA MET A 46 7.73 4.92 3.81
C MET A 46 8.11 5.55 2.47
N VAL A 47 7.80 6.82 2.24
CA VAL A 47 8.23 7.56 1.05
C VAL A 47 9.75 7.66 0.98
N ILE A 48 10.41 8.07 2.07
CA ILE A 48 11.88 8.12 2.15
C ILE A 48 12.46 6.72 1.92
N THR A 49 11.83 5.70 2.48
CA THR A 49 12.24 4.31 2.29
C THR A 49 12.13 3.92 0.82
N TYR A 50 11.01 4.20 0.16
CA TYR A 50 10.78 3.96 -1.27
C TYR A 50 11.78 4.73 -2.14
N ASP A 51 12.01 6.01 -1.89
CA ASP A 51 12.97 6.86 -2.61
C ASP A 51 14.43 6.37 -2.43
N SER A 52 14.75 5.83 -1.26
CA SER A 52 16.06 5.24 -0.99
C SER A 52 16.29 3.87 -1.65
N MET A 53 15.25 3.28 -2.26
CA MET A 53 15.32 1.99 -2.94
C MET A 53 14.93 2.09 -4.42
N SER A 54 15.47 1.20 -5.24
CA SER A 54 15.06 1.12 -6.65
C SER A 54 13.68 0.45 -6.76
N ASP A 55 12.92 0.74 -7.82
CA ASP A 55 11.60 0.14 -8.07
C ASP A 55 11.60 -1.38 -7.94
N TYR A 56 12.65 -2.03 -8.46
CA TYR A 56 12.84 -3.48 -8.35
C TYR A 56 12.91 -3.96 -6.89
N LYS A 57 13.64 -3.25 -6.02
CA LYS A 57 13.74 -3.60 -4.59
C LYS A 57 12.44 -3.33 -3.84
N ALA A 58 11.75 -2.25 -4.19
CA ALA A 58 10.44 -1.95 -3.62
C ALA A 58 9.45 -3.07 -3.96
N TYR A 59 9.45 -3.52 -5.22
CA TYR A 59 8.65 -4.63 -5.68
C TYR A 59 8.99 -5.95 -4.99
N GLU A 60 10.27 -6.32 -4.88
CA GLU A 60 10.70 -7.52 -4.15
C GLU A 60 10.32 -7.47 -2.67
N THR A 61 10.36 -6.29 -2.07
CA THR A 61 9.94 -6.09 -0.67
C THR A 61 8.44 -6.31 -0.54
N ILE A 62 7.64 -5.75 -1.44
CA ILE A 62 6.18 -5.98 -1.47
C ILE A 62 5.86 -7.46 -1.64
N LEU A 63 6.56 -8.17 -2.53
CA LEU A 63 6.38 -9.61 -2.72
C LEU A 63 6.73 -10.42 -1.47
N SER A 64 7.86 -10.09 -0.83
CA SER A 64 8.28 -10.77 0.41
C SER A 64 7.28 -10.56 1.54
N TYR A 65 6.73 -9.35 1.66
CA TYR A 65 5.71 -9.03 2.66
C TYR A 65 4.34 -9.61 2.28
N LYS A 66 4.01 -9.70 0.99
CA LYS A 66 2.81 -10.39 0.49
C LYS A 66 2.82 -11.86 0.90
N GLU A 67 3.94 -12.57 0.77
CA GLU A 67 4.00 -13.97 1.21
C GLU A 67 3.80 -14.13 2.73
N VAL A 68 4.19 -13.13 3.53
CA VAL A 68 4.08 -13.16 4.99
C VAL A 68 2.70 -12.74 5.48
N TYR A 69 2.12 -11.70 4.86
CA TYR A 69 0.85 -11.14 5.30
C TYR A 69 -0.35 -11.70 4.52
N TYR A 70 -0.18 -12.14 3.26
CA TYR A 70 -1.27 -12.46 2.32
C TYR A 70 -0.96 -13.56 1.28
N PRO A 71 -0.67 -14.80 1.69
CA PRO A 71 -0.49 -15.92 0.75
C PRO A 71 -1.78 -16.39 0.06
N THR A 72 -2.97 -16.01 0.56
CA THR A 72 -4.26 -16.53 0.08
C THR A 72 -5.20 -15.44 -0.45
N PRO A 73 -6.08 -15.77 -1.43
CA PRO A 73 -7.05 -14.84 -1.98
C PRO A 73 -8.10 -14.36 -0.97
N GLU A 74 -8.39 -15.12 0.09
CA GLU A 74 -9.29 -14.71 1.16
C GLU A 74 -8.71 -13.55 1.98
N GLN A 75 -7.43 -13.64 2.35
CA GLN A 75 -6.76 -12.56 3.07
C GLN A 75 -6.54 -11.32 2.18
N LYS A 76 -6.42 -11.49 0.85
CA LYS A 76 -6.48 -10.37 -0.11
C LYS A 76 -7.80 -9.62 0.03
N ALA A 77 -8.92 -10.33 0.07
CA ALA A 77 -10.24 -9.71 0.26
C ALA A 77 -10.33 -8.98 1.62
N GLU A 78 -9.81 -9.57 2.69
CA GLU A 78 -9.73 -8.89 3.99
C GLU A 78 -8.87 -7.62 3.95
N LEU A 79 -7.75 -7.60 3.22
CA LEU A 79 -6.91 -6.41 3.06
C LEU A 79 -7.65 -5.30 2.30
N ILE A 80 -8.33 -5.66 1.21
CA ILE A 80 -9.14 -4.73 0.43
C ILE A 80 -10.28 -4.20 1.29
N GLU A 81 -10.96 -5.06 2.05
CA GLU A 81 -12.05 -4.66 2.95
C GLU A 81 -11.55 -3.75 4.08
N LYS A 82 -10.39 -4.03 4.67
CA LYS A 82 -9.76 -3.16 5.67
C LYS A 82 -9.34 -1.82 5.10
N MET A 83 -8.80 -1.80 3.88
CA MET A 83 -8.50 -0.55 3.18
C MET A 83 -9.78 0.21 2.92
N LYS A 84 -10.82 -0.48 2.44
CA LYS A 84 -12.15 0.10 2.32
C LYS A 84 -12.57 0.73 3.62
N ASP A 85 -12.60 0.00 4.74
CA ASP A 85 -13.00 0.54 6.04
C ASP A 85 -12.16 1.75 6.50
N LEU A 86 -10.85 1.73 6.27
CA LEU A 86 -9.94 2.85 6.55
C LEU A 86 -10.25 4.10 5.72
N PHE A 87 -10.71 3.92 4.49
CA PHE A 87 -10.86 5.01 3.52
C PHE A 87 -12.31 5.30 3.09
N ASP A 88 -13.30 4.49 3.48
CA ASP A 88 -14.75 4.65 3.22
C ASP A 88 -15.28 5.92 3.91
N ALA A 89 -14.53 6.45 4.88
CA ALA A 89 -14.79 7.72 5.53
C ALA A 89 -14.59 8.96 4.62
N ASP A 90 -13.77 8.86 3.57
CA ASP A 90 -13.49 9.94 2.61
C ASP A 90 -13.88 9.43 1.20
N ALA A 91 -14.99 9.94 0.65
CA ALA A 91 -15.68 9.43 -0.56
C ALA A 91 -14.84 9.41 -1.88
N ASP A 92 -13.59 9.84 -1.83
CA ASP A 92 -12.63 9.92 -2.94
C ASP A 92 -11.79 8.64 -3.12
N PHE A 93 -11.82 7.66 -2.21
CA PHE A 93 -10.94 6.48 -2.28
C PHE A 93 -11.28 5.45 -3.38
N ASN A 94 -12.37 5.64 -4.12
CA ASN A 94 -12.85 4.67 -5.12
C ASN A 94 -11.83 4.40 -6.24
N ILE A 95 -10.99 5.37 -6.58
CA ILE A 95 -9.96 5.23 -7.62
C ILE A 95 -8.78 4.41 -7.08
N MET A 96 -8.22 4.80 -5.93
CA MET A 96 -7.16 4.05 -5.24
C MET A 96 -7.51 2.58 -5.00
N GLU A 97 -8.75 2.29 -4.58
CA GLU A 97 -9.19 0.92 -4.32
C GLU A 97 -9.10 0.06 -5.60
N LYS A 98 -9.55 0.61 -6.74
CA LYS A 98 -9.50 -0.09 -8.02
C LYS A 98 -8.07 -0.34 -8.47
N GLU A 99 -7.17 0.61 -8.26
CA GLU A 99 -5.77 0.48 -8.64
C GLU A 99 -5.02 -0.50 -7.74
N LEU A 100 -5.30 -0.49 -6.44
CA LEU A 100 -4.83 -1.53 -5.53
C LEU A 100 -5.32 -2.91 -5.96
N LEU A 101 -6.62 -3.04 -6.23
CA LEU A 101 -7.22 -4.27 -6.74
C LEU A 101 -6.54 -4.73 -8.02
N HIS A 102 -6.33 -3.82 -8.97
CA HIS A 102 -5.69 -4.08 -10.26
C HIS A 102 -4.24 -4.50 -10.09
N PHE A 103 -3.48 -3.84 -9.23
CA PHE A 103 -2.10 -4.17 -8.91
C PHE A 103 -1.98 -5.54 -8.22
N LEU A 104 -2.85 -5.81 -7.24
CA LEU A 104 -2.92 -7.10 -6.56
C LEU A 104 -3.38 -8.23 -7.50
N ASP A 105 -4.13 -7.92 -8.56
CA ASP A 105 -4.54 -8.87 -9.60
C ASP A 105 -3.41 -9.13 -10.60
N LYS A 106 -2.69 -8.07 -11.03
CA LYS A 106 -1.52 -8.17 -11.92
C LYS A 106 -0.31 -8.87 -11.30
N MET A 107 -0.19 -8.89 -9.98
CA MET A 107 0.84 -9.65 -9.26
C MET A 107 0.53 -11.15 -9.14
N MET A 108 -0.46 -11.67 -9.87
CA MET A 108 -0.72 -13.11 -10.04
C MET A 108 -0.24 -13.62 -11.40
#